data_AF-A0AAD8UMW0-F1
#
_entry.id   AF-A0AAD8UMW0-F1
#
_cell.length_a   1.000
_cell.length_b   1.000
_cell.length_c   1.000
_cell.angle_alpha   90.00
_cell.angle_beta   90.00
_cell.angle_gamma   90.00
#
_symmetry.space_group_name_H-M   'P 1'
#
loop_
_entity.id
_entity.type
_entity.pdbx_description
1 polymer ?
#
loop_
_entity_poly.entity_id
_entity_poly.type
_entity_poly.pdbx_seq_one_letter_code
_entity_poly.pdbx_strand_id
1 'polypeptide(L)'
;MSNSFFERANPPPRRKTCTACIKAKRRCDHGQPACLRCSRRNIACDYSAPPIPIRSKASGRDLVARTPKPRRQQRPSSIAPSPAPLLDDNAGSSTSLIPWSQNPNLLPLDMGDLGDVNFDLAFDELITTDAFLEGPLIAPSLTPKPDDMLVLSYDSAPGSLESVIANRLQYALDEIKKVPTTVVMENQAPWSHPYLYRAHMPRDMQDAQACCALYIAKNKTNSSFVLRTIQARAHELLASPIPKNRLDILARLHAILLYQIIRLFDGDISMRASAEHTLSSLEHTILALLPFVKWEPEQPATGPAQDYIACPTKDFWQEWIFQESARRTIFFTCFFLVAYSALVGTLTNGCEERYVFCQSWTMSAHFWKAPTVVDFAVAWKEKQHFVITKQGFEEALRNAAADDIDTFGRILLVGALGIEDARLWFYNRGGSL
;
A
#
# COMPACT_ATOMS: atom_id res chain seq x y z
N MET A 1 -28.93 -3.15 6.42
CA MET A 1 -29.55 -3.57 5.15
C MET A 1 -29.59 -2.36 4.22
N SER A 2 -28.94 -2.41 3.06
CA SER A 2 -28.87 -1.25 2.15
C SER A 2 -30.03 -1.21 1.15
N ASN A 3 -30.43 0.01 0.77
CA ASN A 3 -31.65 0.33 0.01
C ASN A 3 -31.77 -0.32 -1.39
N SER A 4 -30.73 -1.02 -1.85
CA SER A 4 -30.76 -1.82 -3.09
C SER A 4 -31.87 -2.89 -3.14
N PHE A 5 -32.37 -3.36 -1.99
CA PHE A 5 -33.50 -4.30 -1.95
C PHE A 5 -34.83 -3.61 -2.29
N PHE A 6 -35.05 -2.38 -1.79
CA PHE A 6 -36.24 -1.59 -2.09
C PHE A 6 -36.22 -1.03 -3.53
N GLU A 7 -35.06 -0.63 -4.06
CA GLU A 7 -34.95 -0.18 -5.47
C GLU A 7 -35.18 -1.31 -6.48
N ARG A 8 -34.79 -2.55 -6.16
CA ARG A 8 -35.10 -3.73 -7.00
C ARG A 8 -36.59 -4.09 -6.96
N ALA A 9 -37.29 -3.79 -5.87
CA ALA A 9 -38.71 -4.08 -5.71
C ALA A 9 -39.63 -3.09 -6.45
N ASN A 10 -39.15 -1.88 -6.81
CA ASN A 10 -40.00 -0.87 -7.45
C ASN A 10 -39.20 0.07 -8.38
N PRO A 11 -38.89 -0.34 -9.64
CA PRO A 11 -38.12 0.49 -10.56
C PRO A 11 -38.94 1.72 -11.00
N PRO A 12 -38.35 2.93 -11.03
CA PRO A 12 -39.07 4.14 -11.44
C PRO A 12 -39.55 4.01 -12.90
N PRO A 13 -40.76 4.51 -13.23
CA PRO A 13 -41.41 4.27 -14.51
C PRO A 13 -40.53 4.75 -15.68
N ARG A 14 -40.09 3.79 -16.50
CA ARG A 14 -39.17 3.99 -17.62
C ARG A 14 -39.75 5.03 -18.60
N ARG A 15 -39.20 6.25 -18.58
CA ARG A 15 -39.69 7.39 -19.40
C ARG A 15 -39.69 7.03 -20.88
N LYS A 16 -40.78 7.35 -21.60
CA LYS A 16 -40.97 6.99 -23.01
C LYS A 16 -40.14 7.89 -23.93
N THR A 17 -39.59 7.30 -24.99
CA THR A 17 -38.89 7.98 -26.09
C THR A 17 -39.88 8.81 -26.91
N CYS A 18 -39.51 10.01 -27.39
CA CYS A 18 -40.40 10.82 -28.24
C CYS A 18 -40.69 10.15 -29.60
N THR A 19 -41.86 10.44 -30.18
CA THR A 19 -42.37 9.84 -31.41
C THR A 19 -41.41 10.04 -32.61
N ALA A 20 -40.79 11.22 -32.72
CA ALA A 20 -39.81 11.57 -33.75
C ALA A 20 -38.47 10.81 -33.63
N CYS A 21 -38.11 10.33 -32.44
CA CYS A 21 -36.94 9.46 -32.23
C CYS A 21 -37.30 7.98 -32.44
N ILE A 22 -38.51 7.56 -32.05
CA ILE A 22 -39.05 6.23 -32.34
C ILE A 22 -39.14 6.01 -33.87
N LYS A 23 -39.81 6.90 -34.61
CA LYS A 23 -39.98 6.80 -36.08
C LYS A 23 -38.64 6.76 -36.82
N ALA A 24 -37.62 7.43 -36.28
CA ALA A 24 -36.28 7.47 -36.85
C ALA A 24 -35.32 6.37 -36.35
N LYS A 25 -35.77 5.49 -35.43
CA LYS A 25 -34.94 4.49 -34.74
C LYS A 25 -33.65 5.07 -34.13
N ARG A 26 -33.75 6.24 -33.46
CA ARG A 26 -32.62 6.91 -32.79
C ARG A 26 -32.86 7.04 -31.28
N ARG A 27 -31.76 7.05 -30.50
CA ARG A 27 -31.79 7.31 -29.05
C ARG A 27 -32.36 8.71 -28.79
N CYS A 28 -33.19 8.82 -27.76
CA CYS A 28 -33.69 10.10 -27.24
C CYS A 28 -33.05 10.36 -25.87
N ASP A 29 -32.72 11.61 -25.61
CA ASP A 29 -32.19 12.13 -24.35
C ASP A 29 -33.28 12.56 -23.35
N HIS A 30 -34.55 12.50 -23.76
CA HIS A 30 -35.74 12.79 -22.93
C HIS A 30 -35.82 14.23 -22.37
N GLY A 31 -35.08 15.18 -22.95
CA GLY A 31 -35.19 16.60 -22.61
C GLY A 31 -36.61 17.17 -22.87
N GLN A 32 -37.04 18.09 -22.01
CA GLN A 32 -38.25 18.91 -22.20
C GLN A 32 -37.85 20.39 -22.34
N PRO A 33 -38.57 21.20 -23.15
CA PRO A 33 -39.77 20.82 -23.92
C PRO A 33 -39.47 19.94 -25.16
N ALA A 34 -38.21 19.87 -25.60
CA ALA A 34 -37.78 18.99 -26.70
C ALA A 34 -36.44 18.31 -26.41
N CYS A 35 -36.25 17.10 -26.95
CA CYS A 35 -34.96 16.41 -26.87
C CYS A 35 -33.91 17.06 -27.78
N LEU A 36 -32.64 16.96 -27.41
CA LEU A 36 -31.50 17.59 -28.09
C LEU A 36 -31.46 17.31 -29.59
N ARG A 37 -31.78 16.07 -30.00
CA ARG A 37 -31.85 15.69 -31.42
C ARG A 37 -32.96 16.43 -32.17
N CYS A 38 -34.14 16.55 -31.58
CA CYS A 38 -35.29 17.17 -32.23
C CYS A 38 -35.15 18.69 -32.26
N SER A 39 -34.65 19.29 -31.17
CA SER A 39 -34.26 20.70 -31.11
C SER A 39 -33.24 21.05 -32.21
N ARG A 40 -32.09 20.36 -32.29
CA ARG A 40 -31.04 20.64 -33.29
C ARG A 40 -31.45 20.44 -34.74
N ARG A 41 -32.51 19.66 -35.01
CA ARG A 41 -33.02 19.41 -36.37
C ARG A 41 -34.34 20.12 -36.68
N ASN A 42 -34.81 20.97 -35.76
CA ASN A 42 -36.11 21.65 -35.85
C ASN A 42 -37.28 20.69 -36.17
N ILE A 43 -37.32 19.55 -35.48
CA ILE A 43 -38.37 18.53 -35.63
C ILE A 43 -39.31 18.59 -34.43
N ALA A 44 -40.62 18.53 -34.65
CA ALA A 44 -41.63 18.47 -33.59
C ALA A 44 -41.35 17.28 -32.64
N CYS A 45 -41.11 17.59 -31.36
CA CYS A 45 -40.72 16.61 -30.34
C CYS A 45 -41.90 16.27 -29.44
N ASP A 46 -42.75 15.35 -29.87
CA ASP A 46 -43.90 14.90 -29.09
C ASP A 46 -43.59 13.62 -28.29
N TYR A 47 -44.01 13.59 -27.02
CA TYR A 47 -43.91 12.43 -26.12
C TYR A 47 -45.25 11.70 -25.93
N SER A 48 -46.33 12.21 -26.53
CA SER A 48 -47.66 11.61 -26.50
C SER A 48 -47.63 10.22 -27.16
N ALA A 49 -48.26 9.25 -26.50
CA ALA A 49 -48.38 7.90 -27.06
C ALA A 49 -49.44 7.88 -28.17
N PRO A 50 -49.26 7.12 -29.26
CA PRO A 50 -50.33 6.92 -30.24
C PRO A 50 -51.53 6.20 -29.59
N PRO A 51 -52.77 6.53 -29.98
CA PRO A 51 -53.97 5.93 -29.39
C PRO A 51 -54.05 4.43 -29.71
N ILE A 52 -54.28 3.62 -28.67
CA ILE A 52 -54.47 2.17 -28.80
C ILE A 52 -55.93 1.91 -29.21
N PRO A 53 -56.20 1.08 -30.23
CA PRO A 53 -57.57 0.69 -30.57
C PRO A 53 -58.20 -0.12 -29.43
N ILE A 54 -59.31 0.37 -28.88
CA ILE A 54 -60.05 -0.31 -27.81
C ILE A 54 -60.85 -1.47 -28.42
N ARG A 55 -60.61 -2.69 -27.95
CA ARG A 55 -61.62 -3.77 -27.96
C ARG A 55 -61.72 -4.40 -26.57
N SER A 56 -62.94 -4.82 -26.26
CA SER A 56 -63.53 -4.92 -24.93
C SER A 56 -63.25 -6.22 -24.17
N LYS A 57 -63.16 -6.08 -22.83
CA LYS A 57 -63.69 -6.98 -21.77
C LYS A 57 -63.46 -8.50 -21.90
N ALA A 58 -62.78 -9.11 -20.92
CA ALA A 58 -63.46 -9.88 -19.86
C ALA A 58 -62.49 -10.52 -18.83
N SER A 59 -63.02 -10.67 -17.61
CA SER A 59 -62.60 -11.46 -16.44
C SER A 59 -61.86 -12.80 -16.67
N GLY A 60 -60.93 -13.15 -15.77
CA GLY A 60 -60.47 -14.55 -15.54
C GLY A 60 -59.20 -14.66 -14.69
N ARG A 61 -59.16 -15.58 -13.71
CA ARG A 61 -58.03 -15.84 -12.80
C ARG A 61 -57.10 -16.98 -13.28
N ASP A 62 -55.80 -16.83 -12.98
CA ASP A 62 -54.77 -17.80 -12.57
C ASP A 62 -54.68 -19.24 -13.16
N LEU A 63 -53.65 -19.41 -14.00
CA LEU A 63 -52.58 -20.45 -14.03
C LEU A 63 -52.76 -21.86 -13.39
N VAL A 64 -52.41 -22.90 -14.16
CA VAL A 64 -51.28 -23.88 -13.95
C VAL A 64 -51.32 -25.03 -15.00
N ALA A 65 -50.15 -25.52 -15.51
CA ALA A 65 -49.79 -26.95 -15.78
C ALA A 65 -48.94 -27.30 -17.05
N ARG A 66 -47.92 -28.18 -16.85
CA ARG A 66 -47.50 -29.40 -17.62
C ARG A 66 -46.93 -29.39 -19.08
N THR A 67 -45.66 -29.86 -19.23
CA THR A 67 -45.08 -31.04 -20.00
C THR A 67 -45.75 -31.64 -21.28
N PRO A 68 -45.09 -32.50 -22.13
CA PRO A 68 -43.66 -32.64 -22.57
C PRO A 68 -43.37 -33.13 -24.05
N LYS A 69 -42.11 -32.97 -24.55
CA LYS A 69 -41.39 -33.78 -25.62
C LYS A 69 -41.97 -33.77 -27.09
N PRO A 70 -41.25 -34.17 -28.19
CA PRO A 70 -40.16 -35.16 -28.32
C PRO A 70 -38.74 -34.80 -28.90
N ARG A 71 -38.34 -35.25 -30.10
CA ARG A 71 -37.07 -36.05 -30.29
C ARG A 71 -36.47 -36.07 -31.73
N ARG A 72 -35.14 -36.38 -31.85
CA ARG A 72 -34.29 -36.71 -33.05
C ARG A 72 -33.65 -35.48 -33.78
N GLN A 73 -32.45 -35.52 -34.40
CA GLN A 73 -31.30 -36.48 -34.46
C GLN A 73 -30.00 -35.72 -34.93
N GLN A 74 -28.81 -35.98 -34.35
CA GLN A 74 -27.62 -36.72 -34.91
C GLN A 74 -26.93 -36.12 -36.17
N ARG A 75 -25.61 -36.21 -36.42
CA ARG A 75 -24.38 -36.64 -35.68
C ARG A 75 -23.09 -36.06 -36.39
N PRO A 76 -21.83 -36.34 -35.95
CA PRO A 76 -20.61 -35.61 -36.33
C PRO A 76 -19.55 -36.46 -37.08
N SER A 77 -18.35 -35.89 -37.31
CA SER A 77 -17.03 -36.57 -37.41
C SER A 77 -15.91 -35.52 -37.16
N SER A 78 -14.92 -35.63 -36.26
CA SER A 78 -13.85 -36.63 -36.00
C SER A 78 -12.56 -36.35 -36.83
N ILE A 79 -11.32 -36.28 -36.32
CA ILE A 79 -10.44 -37.38 -35.81
C ILE A 79 -9.09 -36.80 -35.25
N ALA A 80 -8.35 -37.54 -34.39
CA ALA A 80 -6.95 -37.26 -33.88
C ALA A 80 -5.86 -37.93 -34.77
N PRO A 81 -4.54 -38.20 -34.45
CA PRO A 81 -3.91 -38.81 -33.23
C PRO A 81 -2.67 -38.00 -32.70
N SER A 82 -1.97 -38.24 -31.55
CA SER A 82 -1.30 -39.41 -30.90
C SER A 82 0.05 -39.84 -31.55
N PRO A 83 1.07 -40.46 -30.88
CA PRO A 83 1.19 -41.02 -29.50
C PRO A 83 2.55 -40.75 -28.71
N ALA A 84 2.84 -41.52 -27.64
CA ALA A 84 4.08 -41.59 -26.80
C ALA A 84 4.59 -43.08 -26.71
N PRO A 85 5.36 -43.64 -25.71
CA PRO A 85 6.24 -43.17 -24.59
C PRO A 85 7.58 -44.02 -24.36
N LEU A 86 8.19 -44.02 -23.14
CA LEU A 86 9.14 -45.02 -22.50
C LEU A 86 10.70 -44.88 -22.70
N LEU A 87 11.69 -45.40 -21.89
CA LEU A 87 11.83 -46.22 -20.61
C LEU A 87 13.26 -46.10 -19.94
N ASP A 88 13.36 -46.20 -18.58
CA ASP A 88 14.34 -46.79 -17.57
C ASP A 88 15.92 -46.68 -17.44
N ASP A 89 16.33 -46.70 -16.14
CA ASP A 89 17.47 -47.38 -15.38
C ASP A 89 18.95 -46.89 -15.15
N ASN A 90 19.22 -46.40 -13.92
CA ASN A 90 20.09 -46.85 -12.77
C ASN A 90 21.63 -47.24 -12.81
N ALA A 91 22.34 -46.97 -11.68
CA ALA A 91 23.69 -47.41 -11.19
C ALA A 91 24.98 -47.00 -11.99
N GLY A 92 26.25 -46.96 -11.52
CA GLY A 92 26.95 -47.20 -10.23
C GLY A 92 28.23 -48.08 -10.41
N SER A 93 29.42 -47.91 -9.80
CA SER A 93 30.05 -46.88 -8.91
C SER A 93 31.58 -47.18 -8.69
N SER A 94 32.39 -46.22 -8.14
CA SER A 94 33.80 -46.36 -7.62
C SER A 94 34.93 -46.54 -8.67
N THR A 95 36.26 -46.39 -8.44
CA THR A 95 37.21 -46.38 -7.28
C THR A 95 38.38 -45.38 -7.52
N SER A 96 38.89 -44.57 -6.57
CA SER A 96 39.74 -44.82 -5.36
C SER A 96 41.25 -45.10 -5.60
N LEU A 97 42.13 -44.43 -4.80
CA LEU A 97 43.45 -44.84 -4.22
C LEU A 97 44.22 -43.55 -3.73
N ILE A 98 44.31 -43.12 -2.44
CA ILE A 98 44.97 -43.66 -1.21
C ILE A 98 46.49 -43.29 -1.13
N PRO A 99 47.14 -42.94 0.03
CA PRO A 99 46.71 -42.33 1.33
C PRO A 99 47.79 -41.51 2.15
N TRP A 100 47.54 -41.32 3.48
CA TRP A 100 48.47 -41.02 4.63
C TRP A 100 48.93 -39.54 4.87
N SER A 101 49.01 -39.01 6.11
CA SER A 101 48.72 -39.57 7.46
C SER A 101 48.49 -38.51 8.59
N GLN A 102 47.52 -38.81 9.47
CA GLN A 102 47.52 -38.64 10.95
C GLN A 102 47.62 -37.24 11.64
N ASN A 103 46.47 -36.81 12.20
CA ASN A 103 46.24 -36.39 13.61
C ASN A 103 46.89 -35.09 14.19
N PRO A 104 46.37 -34.54 15.31
CA PRO A 104 44.99 -34.05 15.47
C PRO A 104 44.89 -32.71 16.25
N ASN A 105 44.15 -31.71 15.76
CA ASN A 105 43.67 -30.59 16.59
C ASN A 105 42.44 -29.95 15.94
N LEU A 106 41.34 -30.72 15.87
CA LEU A 106 40.02 -30.19 15.59
C LEU A 106 39.32 -29.92 16.92
N LEU A 107 39.46 -28.69 17.42
CA LEU A 107 38.37 -28.11 18.21
C LEU A 107 37.15 -28.03 17.27
N PRO A 108 35.95 -28.47 17.69
CA PRO A 108 34.74 -28.12 16.97
C PRO A 108 34.67 -26.58 16.94
N LEU A 109 34.61 -26.00 15.75
CA LEU A 109 34.14 -24.63 15.62
C LEU A 109 32.64 -24.68 15.93
N ASP A 110 32.32 -24.33 17.17
CA ASP A 110 30.96 -24.16 17.62
C ASP A 110 30.34 -23.00 16.83
N MET A 111 29.46 -23.33 15.90
CA MET A 111 28.68 -22.36 15.13
C MET A 111 27.53 -21.76 15.96
N GLY A 112 27.55 -21.93 17.29
CA GLY A 112 26.60 -21.36 18.25
C GLY A 112 26.89 -19.94 18.71
N ASP A 113 28.03 -19.34 18.35
CA ASP A 113 28.45 -18.00 18.84
C ASP A 113 28.71 -16.99 17.70
N LEU A 114 27.80 -16.95 16.72
CA LEU A 114 27.57 -15.75 15.89
C LEU A 114 26.66 -14.79 16.69
N GLY A 115 27.19 -14.33 17.83
CA GLY A 115 26.48 -13.54 18.82
C GLY A 115 25.90 -12.24 18.25
N ASP A 116 24.72 -11.90 18.77
CA ASP A 116 23.82 -10.79 18.43
C ASP A 116 24.36 -9.67 17.53
N VAL A 117 23.60 -9.38 16.47
CA VAL A 117 23.51 -8.01 15.95
C VAL A 117 23.03 -7.15 17.11
N ASN A 118 23.88 -6.25 17.60
CA ASN A 118 23.56 -5.41 18.76
C ASN A 118 22.49 -4.39 18.38
N PHE A 119 21.22 -4.76 18.59
CA PHE A 119 20.12 -3.82 18.68
C PHE A 119 20.20 -3.20 20.07
N ASP A 120 20.56 -1.92 20.13
CA ASP A 120 20.33 -1.02 21.26
C ASP A 120 19.63 0.19 20.64
N LEU A 121 18.39 -0.04 20.16
CA LEU A 121 17.66 0.85 19.26
C LEU A 121 16.34 1.26 19.91
N ALA A 122 16.32 2.41 20.56
CA ALA A 122 15.08 2.97 21.08
C ALA A 122 14.17 3.37 19.91
N PHE A 123 12.85 3.19 20.05
CA PHE A 123 11.86 3.59 19.05
C PHE A 123 11.96 5.06 18.61
N ASP A 124 12.53 5.92 19.44
CA ASP A 124 12.80 7.30 19.07
C ASP A 124 13.76 7.36 17.87
N GLU A 125 14.77 6.49 17.76
CA GLU A 125 15.73 6.41 16.63
C GLU A 125 15.12 6.10 15.26
N LEU A 126 13.93 5.48 15.21
CA LEU A 126 13.17 5.35 13.95
C LEU A 126 12.71 6.71 13.38
N ILE A 127 12.72 7.76 14.21
CA ILE A 127 12.13 9.08 13.94
C ILE A 127 12.96 10.24 14.56
N THR A 128 14.15 10.01 15.13
CA THR A 128 15.03 11.05 15.69
C THR A 128 16.34 11.18 14.93
N THR A 129 16.96 12.35 15.15
CA THR A 129 18.18 12.83 14.53
C THR A 129 19.38 11.88 14.68
N ASP A 130 19.50 11.20 15.81
CA ASP A 130 20.77 10.57 16.22
C ASP A 130 21.08 9.30 15.42
N ALA A 131 20.05 8.53 15.03
CA ALA A 131 20.18 7.35 14.18
C ALA A 131 20.84 7.63 12.81
N PHE A 132 20.73 8.85 12.31
CA PHE A 132 21.32 9.29 11.05
C PHE A 132 22.73 9.88 11.21
N LEU A 133 23.20 10.08 12.44
CA LEU A 133 24.48 10.75 12.74
C LEU A 133 25.50 9.84 13.44
N GLU A 134 25.07 8.76 14.10
CA GLU A 134 26.01 7.78 14.65
C GLU A 134 26.62 6.91 13.54
N GLY A 135 27.95 6.98 13.43
CA GLY A 135 28.74 6.08 12.60
C GLY A 135 28.88 4.70 13.26
N PRO A 136 29.24 3.65 12.49
CA PRO A 136 29.36 2.30 13.03
C PRO A 136 30.39 2.24 14.16
N LEU A 137 30.02 1.60 15.28
CA LEU A 137 30.90 1.34 16.41
C LEU A 137 31.96 0.31 16.03
N ILE A 138 33.01 0.75 15.33
CA ILE A 138 34.19 -0.06 15.06
C ILE A 138 34.92 -0.30 16.38
N ALA A 139 34.76 -1.50 16.93
CA ALA A 139 35.53 -1.96 18.08
C ALA A 139 37.05 -1.81 17.81
N PRO A 140 37.85 -1.34 18.79
CA PRO A 140 39.28 -1.14 18.58
C PRO A 140 40.02 -2.49 18.48
N SER A 141 40.11 -3.01 17.25
CA SER A 141 40.94 -4.16 16.90
C SER A 141 42.41 -3.85 17.16
N LEU A 142 42.92 -4.24 18.33
CA LEU A 142 44.33 -4.20 18.69
C LEU A 142 45.15 -5.24 17.90
N THR A 143 45.45 -4.95 16.65
CA THR A 143 46.50 -5.63 15.87
C THR A 143 47.32 -4.60 15.08
N PRO A 144 48.64 -4.50 15.30
CA PRO A 144 49.49 -3.62 14.50
C PRO A 144 49.70 -4.23 13.10
N LYS A 145 49.37 -3.48 12.05
CA LYS A 145 49.76 -3.82 10.67
C LYS A 145 51.13 -3.20 10.35
N PRO A 146 52.04 -3.92 9.68
CA PRO A 146 53.22 -3.34 9.04
C PRO A 146 52.85 -2.64 7.72
N ASP A 147 53.80 -1.84 7.21
CA ASP A 147 53.56 -0.73 6.28
C ASP A 147 53.10 -1.08 4.85
N ASP A 148 52.36 -0.11 4.27
CA ASP A 148 52.20 0.28 2.87
C ASP A 148 52.12 -0.76 1.73
N MET A 149 50.99 -0.71 1.00
CA MET A 149 51.04 -0.43 -0.44
C MET A 149 49.75 0.24 -0.96
N LEU A 150 49.92 1.16 -1.91
CA LEU A 150 48.92 2.14 -2.34
C LEU A 150 47.73 1.54 -3.13
N VAL A 151 46.51 1.76 -2.61
CA VAL A 151 45.30 1.88 -3.43
C VAL A 151 44.53 3.11 -2.93
N LEU A 152 44.30 4.09 -3.80
CA LEU A 152 43.39 5.21 -3.54
C LEU A 152 41.94 4.73 -3.71
N SER A 153 41.43 4.02 -2.72
CA SER A 153 39.99 3.86 -2.53
C SER A 153 39.41 5.23 -2.16
N TYR A 154 38.33 5.63 -2.83
CA TYR A 154 37.61 6.85 -2.49
C TYR A 154 36.66 6.55 -1.31
N ASP A 155 37.25 6.21 -0.17
CA ASP A 155 36.52 5.85 1.05
C ASP A 155 35.88 7.11 1.63
N SER A 156 34.62 7.36 1.24
CA SER A 156 33.77 8.38 1.86
C SER A 156 33.76 8.15 3.37
N ALA A 157 34.25 9.13 4.12
CA ALA A 157 34.41 9.03 5.56
C ALA A 157 33.09 8.56 6.23
N PRO A 158 33.12 7.55 7.12
CA PRO A 158 31.93 7.11 7.83
C PRO A 158 31.31 8.30 8.59
N GLY A 159 30.03 8.58 8.31
CA GLY A 159 29.34 9.79 8.78
C GLY A 159 29.17 10.90 7.72
N SER A 160 29.62 10.73 6.48
CA SER A 160 29.25 11.67 5.41
C SER A 160 27.75 11.59 5.08
N LEU A 161 27.11 12.72 4.75
CA LEU A 161 25.69 12.77 4.38
C LEU A 161 25.36 11.80 3.23
N GLU A 162 26.27 11.64 2.26
CA GLU A 162 26.13 10.70 1.15
C GLU A 162 26.12 9.24 1.63
N SER A 163 26.99 8.88 2.58
CA SER A 163 27.01 7.56 3.22
C SER A 163 25.73 7.28 4.01
N VAL A 164 25.23 8.28 4.75
CA VAL A 164 23.96 8.20 5.51
C VAL A 164 22.77 7.99 4.56
N ILE A 165 22.69 8.75 3.46
CA ILE A 165 21.63 8.59 2.45
C ILE A 165 21.70 7.20 1.82
N ALA A 166 22.88 6.77 1.38
CA ALA A 166 23.09 5.48 0.72
C ALA A 166 22.73 4.30 1.64
N ASN A 167 23.15 4.35 2.91
CA ASN A 167 22.94 3.27 3.87
C ASN A 167 21.50 3.23 4.41
N ARG A 168 20.91 4.37 4.80
CA ARG A 168 19.63 4.39 5.56
C ARG A 168 18.42 4.88 4.76
N LEU A 169 18.59 5.78 3.80
CA LEU A 169 17.45 6.44 3.12
C LEU A 169 17.18 5.96 1.69
N GLN A 170 18.17 5.42 0.98
CA GLN A 170 18.05 5.11 -0.44
C GLN A 170 16.90 4.12 -0.74
N TYR A 171 16.77 3.05 0.04
CA TYR A 171 15.65 2.10 -0.08
C TYR A 171 14.28 2.78 0.08
N ALA A 172 14.15 3.60 1.13
CA ALA A 172 12.92 4.32 1.40
C ALA A 172 12.59 5.30 0.27
N LEU A 173 13.58 6.02 -0.27
CA LEU A 173 13.38 6.93 -1.40
C LEU A 173 12.94 6.21 -2.68
N ASP A 174 13.46 5.02 -2.93
CA ASP A 174 13.07 4.23 -4.10
C ASP A 174 11.67 3.61 -3.95
N GLU A 175 11.24 3.25 -2.74
CA GLU A 175 9.83 2.93 -2.48
C GLU A 175 8.92 4.16 -2.61
N ILE A 176 9.30 5.31 -2.03
CA ILE A 176 8.53 6.56 -2.08
C ILE A 176 8.27 7.02 -3.52
N LYS A 177 9.26 6.92 -4.41
CA LYS A 177 9.12 7.25 -5.84
C LYS A 177 8.10 6.35 -6.57
N LYS A 178 7.83 5.12 -6.08
CA LYS A 178 6.84 4.21 -6.66
C LYS A 178 5.41 4.57 -6.26
N VAL A 179 5.20 5.22 -5.12
CA VAL A 179 3.88 5.44 -4.50
C VAL A 179 2.84 6.12 -5.43
N PRO A 180 3.17 7.17 -6.21
CA PRO A 180 2.21 7.73 -7.17
C PRO A 180 1.69 6.69 -8.17
N THR A 181 2.51 5.71 -8.54
CA THR A 181 2.14 4.61 -9.44
C THR A 181 1.28 3.56 -8.74
N THR A 182 1.67 3.10 -7.54
CA THR A 182 0.90 2.07 -6.80
C THR A 182 -0.48 2.57 -6.39
N VAL A 183 -0.61 3.86 -6.02
CA VAL A 183 -1.91 4.46 -5.68
C VAL A 183 -2.86 4.51 -6.89
N VAL A 184 -2.34 4.65 -8.12
CA VAL A 184 -3.16 4.67 -9.34
C VAL A 184 -3.48 3.24 -9.83
N MET A 185 -2.48 2.35 -9.83
CA MET A 185 -2.60 1.02 -10.42
C MET A 185 -3.24 -0.01 -9.46
N GLU A 186 -3.01 0.13 -8.16
CA GLU A 186 -3.33 -0.87 -7.14
C GLU A 186 -4.20 -0.31 -5.99
N ASN A 187 -4.44 1.01 -5.97
CA ASN A 187 -5.16 1.74 -4.89
C ASN A 187 -4.50 1.63 -3.51
N GLN A 188 -3.18 1.41 -3.45
CA GLN A 188 -2.44 1.24 -2.19
C GLN A 188 -1.13 2.02 -2.13
N ALA A 189 -0.68 2.24 -0.90
CA ALA A 189 0.66 2.70 -0.52
C ALA A 189 1.12 1.87 0.69
N PRO A 190 2.42 1.87 1.08
CA PRO A 190 2.89 1.14 2.27
C PRO A 190 2.07 1.44 3.54
N TRP A 191 1.56 2.67 3.66
CA TRP A 191 0.72 3.15 4.77
C TRP A 191 -0.80 3.17 4.49
N SER A 192 -1.24 2.89 3.26
CA SER A 192 -2.66 3.02 2.85
C SER A 192 -3.18 1.73 2.24
N HIS A 193 -4.02 1.02 3.00
CA HIS A 193 -4.50 -0.31 2.65
C HIS A 193 -5.44 -0.29 1.42
N PRO A 194 -5.33 -1.23 0.46
CA PRO A 194 -6.10 -1.21 -0.81
C PRO A 194 -7.63 -1.19 -0.65
N TYR A 195 -8.14 -1.64 0.50
CA TYR A 195 -9.58 -1.63 0.79
C TYR A 195 -10.09 -0.42 1.61
N LEU A 196 -9.22 0.48 2.07
CA LEU A 196 -9.59 1.64 2.89
C LEU A 196 -10.68 2.49 2.24
N TYR A 197 -10.52 2.80 0.95
CA TYR A 197 -11.43 3.66 0.18
C TYR A 197 -12.43 2.90 -0.71
N ARG A 198 -12.47 1.57 -0.63
CA ARG A 198 -13.25 0.71 -1.54
C ARG A 198 -14.76 0.99 -1.51
N ALA A 199 -15.29 1.42 -0.36
CA ALA A 199 -16.70 1.79 -0.22
C ALA A 199 -16.97 3.26 -0.61
N HIS A 200 -16.05 4.15 -0.25
CA HIS A 200 -16.10 5.58 -0.54
C HIS A 200 -14.70 6.17 -0.43
N MET A 201 -14.24 6.86 -1.48
CA MET A 201 -13.02 7.66 -1.45
C MET A 201 -13.39 9.14 -1.26
N PRO A 202 -12.90 9.84 -0.22
CA PRO A 202 -13.12 11.27 -0.06
C PRO A 202 -12.53 12.09 -1.22
N ARG A 203 -13.10 13.27 -1.47
CA ARG A 203 -12.75 14.11 -2.62
C ARG A 203 -11.26 14.45 -2.68
N ASP A 204 -10.66 14.83 -1.55
CA ASP A 204 -9.24 15.18 -1.46
C ASP A 204 -8.32 14.07 -2.01
N MET A 205 -8.67 12.81 -1.74
CA MET A 205 -7.94 11.64 -2.23
C MET A 205 -8.27 11.30 -3.70
N GLN A 206 -9.52 11.52 -4.15
CA GLN A 206 -9.87 11.38 -5.57
C GLN A 206 -9.08 12.36 -6.44
N ASP A 207 -9.04 13.64 -6.04
CA ASP A 207 -8.32 14.70 -6.75
C ASP A 207 -6.80 14.43 -6.74
N ALA A 208 -6.24 13.89 -5.64
CA ALA A 208 -4.84 13.47 -5.55
C ALA A 208 -4.52 12.24 -6.42
N GLN A 209 -5.38 11.20 -6.44
CA GLN A 209 -5.21 10.02 -7.31
C GLN A 209 -5.27 10.42 -8.79
N ALA A 210 -6.17 11.33 -9.17
CA ALA A 210 -6.23 11.88 -10.52
C ALA A 210 -4.95 12.67 -10.88
N CYS A 211 -4.40 13.43 -9.93
CA CYS A 211 -3.11 14.10 -10.09
C CYS A 211 -1.94 13.12 -10.25
N CYS A 212 -1.93 11.99 -9.52
CA CYS A 212 -0.96 10.92 -9.70
C CYS A 212 -1.08 10.27 -11.10
N ALA A 213 -2.30 10.08 -11.62
CA ALA A 213 -2.49 9.57 -12.98
C ALA A 213 -1.97 10.55 -14.05
N LEU A 214 -2.20 11.86 -13.87
CA LEU A 214 -1.61 12.90 -14.73
C LEU A 214 -0.07 12.93 -14.64
N TYR A 215 0.48 12.72 -13.44
CA TYR A 215 1.92 12.64 -13.19
C TYR A 215 2.57 11.44 -13.90
N ILE A 216 1.93 10.27 -13.89
CA ILE A 216 2.41 9.08 -14.63
C ILE A 216 2.33 9.31 -16.15
N ALA A 217 1.30 10.02 -16.63
CA ALA A 217 1.14 10.39 -18.04
C ALA A 217 2.04 11.57 -18.49
N LYS A 218 2.96 12.03 -17.62
CA LYS A 218 3.93 13.08 -17.91
C LYS A 218 4.92 12.66 -18.99
N ASN A 219 5.23 13.58 -19.89
CA ASN A 219 6.26 13.46 -20.90
C ASN A 219 6.97 14.81 -21.10
N LYS A 220 7.99 14.84 -21.97
CA LYS A 220 8.81 16.04 -22.25
C LYS A 220 8.01 17.25 -22.75
N THR A 221 6.82 17.05 -23.32
CA THR A 221 5.98 18.12 -23.87
C THR A 221 4.98 18.69 -22.86
N ASN A 222 4.38 17.85 -22.01
CA ASN A 222 3.33 18.27 -21.07
C ASN A 222 3.80 18.51 -19.63
N SER A 223 5.05 18.20 -19.29
CA SER A 223 5.60 18.22 -17.91
C SER A 223 5.32 19.51 -17.13
N SER A 224 5.65 20.67 -17.68
CA SER A 224 5.41 21.97 -17.03
C SER A 224 3.92 22.24 -16.79
N PHE A 225 3.02 21.76 -17.66
CA PHE A 225 1.58 21.90 -17.46
C PHE A 225 1.05 20.94 -16.38
N VAL A 226 1.48 19.67 -16.42
CA VAL A 226 1.14 18.66 -15.41
C VAL A 226 1.59 19.10 -14.02
N LEU A 227 2.87 19.46 -13.85
CA LEU A 227 3.40 19.87 -12.54
C LEU A 227 2.70 21.13 -12.02
N ARG A 228 2.45 22.15 -12.84
CA ARG A 228 1.66 23.34 -12.42
C ARG A 228 0.22 23.01 -12.02
N THR A 229 -0.40 22.02 -12.66
CA THR A 229 -1.75 21.54 -12.26
C THR A 229 -1.70 20.89 -10.89
N ILE A 230 -0.69 20.06 -10.62
CA ILE A 230 -0.48 19.39 -9.33
C ILE A 230 -0.20 20.42 -8.22
N GLN A 231 0.67 21.40 -8.49
CA GLN A 231 0.94 22.53 -7.58
C GLN A 231 -0.34 23.30 -7.23
N ALA A 232 -1.17 23.64 -8.22
CA ALA A 232 -2.40 24.37 -7.99
C ALA A 232 -3.41 23.57 -7.15
N ARG A 233 -3.52 22.25 -7.36
CA ARG A 233 -4.38 21.38 -6.53
C ARG A 233 -3.85 21.20 -5.11
N ALA A 234 -2.53 21.13 -4.93
CA ALA A 234 -1.92 21.13 -3.60
C ALA A 234 -2.24 22.44 -2.85
N HIS A 235 -2.14 23.60 -3.51
CA HIS A 235 -2.49 24.89 -2.90
C HIS A 235 -3.99 25.02 -2.59
N GLU A 236 -4.88 24.56 -3.48
CA GLU A 236 -6.34 24.53 -3.24
C GLU A 236 -6.69 23.65 -2.02
N LEU A 237 -6.07 22.45 -1.92
CA LEU A 237 -6.22 21.56 -0.78
C LEU A 237 -5.78 22.25 0.52
N LEU A 238 -4.57 22.79 0.55
CA LEU A 238 -3.97 23.41 1.75
C LEU A 238 -4.68 24.70 2.18
N ALA A 239 -5.27 25.45 1.27
CA ALA A 239 -6.07 26.64 1.58
C ALA A 239 -7.49 26.31 2.07
N SER A 240 -7.99 25.09 1.83
CA SER A 240 -9.32 24.66 2.27
C SER A 240 -9.30 24.16 3.72
N PRO A 241 -10.39 24.33 4.50
CA PRO A 241 -10.41 23.96 5.92
C PRO A 241 -10.23 22.45 6.14
N ILE A 242 -9.58 22.07 7.25
CA ILE A 242 -9.40 20.67 7.63
C ILE A 242 -10.79 20.01 7.85
N PRO A 243 -11.06 18.83 7.26
CA PRO A 243 -12.31 18.10 7.46
C PRO A 243 -12.56 17.71 8.93
N LYS A 244 -13.81 17.39 9.27
CA LYS A 244 -14.20 16.98 10.64
C LYS A 244 -14.41 15.46 10.81
N ASN A 245 -14.47 14.72 9.72
CA ASN A 245 -14.72 13.29 9.71
C ASN A 245 -13.39 12.53 9.57
N ARG A 246 -13.18 11.53 10.43
CA ARG A 246 -11.96 10.72 10.50
C ARG A 246 -11.44 10.20 9.15
N LEU A 247 -12.33 9.77 8.26
CA LEU A 247 -11.93 9.23 6.95
C LEU A 247 -11.48 10.35 5.99
N ASP A 248 -12.14 11.51 6.06
CA ASP A 248 -11.82 12.67 5.24
C ASP A 248 -10.50 13.32 5.71
N ILE A 249 -10.21 13.32 7.01
CA ILE A 249 -8.93 13.77 7.58
C ILE A 249 -7.79 12.85 7.13
N LEU A 250 -7.96 11.52 7.23
CA LEU A 250 -6.97 10.55 6.75
C LEU A 250 -6.74 10.67 5.23
N ALA A 251 -7.82 10.84 4.46
CA ALA A 251 -7.74 11.09 3.02
C ALA A 251 -7.02 12.40 2.67
N ARG A 252 -7.21 13.47 3.46
CA ARG A 252 -6.45 14.71 3.35
C ARG A 252 -4.97 14.47 3.62
N LEU A 253 -4.62 13.75 4.68
CA LEU A 253 -3.22 13.46 5.00
C LEU A 253 -2.53 12.68 3.87
N HIS A 254 -3.18 11.65 3.32
CA HIS A 254 -2.71 10.95 2.12
C HIS A 254 -2.57 11.88 0.90
N ALA A 255 -3.54 12.75 0.65
CA ALA A 255 -3.49 13.70 -0.46
C ALA A 255 -2.30 14.67 -0.32
N ILE A 256 -2.08 15.25 0.88
CA ILE A 256 -0.93 16.11 1.16
C ILE A 256 0.37 15.34 0.92
N LEU A 257 0.53 14.13 1.47
CA LEU A 257 1.73 13.30 1.25
C LEU A 257 2.02 13.08 -0.24
N LEU A 258 1.02 12.69 -1.04
CA LEU A 258 1.18 12.49 -2.48
C LEU A 258 1.60 13.77 -3.21
N TYR A 259 1.00 14.91 -2.85
CA TYR A 259 1.42 16.20 -3.39
C TYR A 259 2.86 16.55 -2.99
N GLN A 260 3.27 16.37 -1.73
CA GLN A 260 4.64 16.68 -1.30
C GLN A 260 5.67 15.75 -1.96
N ILE A 261 5.40 14.44 -2.06
CA ILE A 261 6.27 13.49 -2.75
C ILE A 261 6.57 13.96 -4.18
N ILE A 262 5.54 14.33 -4.96
CA ILE A 262 5.72 14.81 -6.32
C ILE A 262 6.48 16.16 -6.35
N ARG A 263 6.06 17.13 -5.53
CA ARG A 263 6.60 18.51 -5.55
C ARG A 263 8.06 18.59 -5.08
N LEU A 264 8.48 17.75 -4.15
CA LEU A 264 9.83 17.75 -3.60
C LEU A 264 10.82 16.98 -4.51
N PHE A 265 10.43 15.79 -4.99
CA PHE A 265 11.34 14.90 -5.73
C PHE A 265 11.36 15.11 -7.26
N ASP A 266 10.30 15.65 -7.88
CA ASP A 266 10.24 15.90 -9.33
C ASP A 266 9.82 17.35 -9.70
N GLY A 267 9.55 18.19 -8.69
CA GLY A 267 9.29 19.61 -8.90
C GLY A 267 10.53 20.43 -9.33
N ASP A 268 10.28 21.55 -9.98
CA ASP A 268 11.29 22.59 -10.20
C ASP A 268 11.68 23.30 -8.89
N ILE A 269 12.69 24.18 -8.94
CA ILE A 269 13.22 24.88 -7.76
C ILE A 269 12.13 25.67 -7.02
N SER A 270 11.20 26.31 -7.75
CA SER A 270 10.11 27.09 -7.15
C SER A 270 9.06 26.17 -6.53
N MET A 271 8.77 25.04 -7.18
CA MET A 271 7.87 24.01 -6.68
C MET A 271 8.38 23.38 -5.38
N ARG A 272 9.67 23.03 -5.31
CA ARG A 272 10.32 22.48 -4.12
C ARG A 272 10.30 23.48 -2.96
N ALA A 273 10.76 24.71 -3.16
CA ALA A 273 10.72 25.74 -2.12
C ALA A 273 9.29 26.00 -1.61
N SER A 274 8.30 26.04 -2.52
CA SER A 274 6.89 26.16 -2.14
C SER A 274 6.33 24.92 -1.43
N ALA A 275 6.94 23.74 -1.60
CA ALA A 275 6.56 22.53 -0.88
C ALA A 275 7.17 22.50 0.52
N GLU A 276 8.44 22.86 0.65
CA GLU A 276 9.16 23.03 1.92
C GLU A 276 8.42 23.96 2.89
N HIS A 277 8.02 25.15 2.42
CA HIS A 277 7.20 26.09 3.20
C HIS A 277 5.82 25.56 3.62
N THR A 278 5.37 24.42 3.09
CA THR A 278 4.07 23.79 3.40
C THR A 278 4.19 22.46 4.15
N LEU A 279 5.40 22.04 4.53
CA LEU A 279 5.61 20.76 5.24
C LEU A 279 4.87 20.69 6.58
N SER A 280 4.82 21.78 7.35
CA SER A 280 4.09 21.86 8.62
C SER A 280 2.59 21.59 8.51
N SER A 281 1.99 21.69 7.31
CA SER A 281 0.57 21.32 7.11
C SER A 281 0.30 19.82 7.30
N LEU A 282 1.33 18.97 7.16
CA LEU A 282 1.26 17.55 7.51
C LEU A 282 1.01 17.37 9.02
N GLU A 283 1.78 18.07 9.86
CA GLU A 283 1.67 18.02 11.33
C GLU A 283 0.30 18.50 11.81
N HIS A 284 -0.21 19.61 11.28
CA HIS A 284 -1.55 20.11 11.59
C HIS A 284 -2.65 19.09 11.24
N THR A 285 -2.46 18.32 10.16
CA THR A 285 -3.41 17.28 9.75
C THR A 285 -3.29 16.01 10.60
N ILE A 286 -2.07 15.64 11.05
CA ILE A 286 -1.86 14.59 12.06
C ILE A 286 -2.58 14.95 13.35
N LEU A 287 -2.40 16.17 13.89
CA LEU A 287 -3.02 16.60 15.14
C LEU A 287 -4.56 16.52 15.07
N ALA A 288 -5.16 16.79 13.91
CA ALA A 288 -6.59 16.60 13.68
C ALA A 288 -7.03 15.13 13.57
N LEU A 289 -6.12 14.22 13.17
CA LEU A 289 -6.38 12.79 13.04
C LEU A 289 -6.26 12.05 14.38
N LEU A 290 -5.31 12.44 15.24
CA LEU A 290 -4.98 11.77 16.50
C LEU A 290 -6.21 11.38 17.37
N PRO A 291 -7.25 12.22 17.55
CA PRO A 291 -8.42 11.86 18.37
C PRO A 291 -9.23 10.65 17.87
N PHE A 292 -8.99 10.20 16.63
CA PHE A 292 -9.68 9.06 16.01
C PHE A 292 -8.82 7.79 15.97
N VAL A 293 -7.55 7.88 16.37
CA VAL A 293 -6.58 6.78 16.35
C VAL A 293 -6.57 6.05 17.68
N LYS A 294 -6.64 4.72 17.61
CA LYS A 294 -6.51 3.81 18.75
C LYS A 294 -5.12 3.21 18.72
N TRP A 295 -4.32 3.51 19.73
CA TRP A 295 -3.03 2.88 19.95
C TRP A 295 -3.24 1.57 20.70
N GLU A 296 -2.65 0.50 20.19
CA GLU A 296 -2.71 -0.82 20.82
C GLU A 296 -1.56 -0.93 21.81
N PRO A 297 -1.79 -1.42 23.05
CA PRO A 297 -0.72 -1.67 24.00
C PRO A 297 0.15 -2.84 23.51
N GLU A 298 1.34 -2.96 24.09
CA GLU A 298 2.18 -4.13 23.87
C GLU A 298 1.42 -5.39 24.29
N GLN A 299 1.20 -6.28 23.33
CA GLN A 299 0.69 -7.61 23.64
C GLN A 299 1.91 -8.50 23.94
N PRO A 300 1.92 -9.26 25.05
CA PRO A 300 2.92 -10.28 25.26
C PRO A 300 2.98 -11.20 24.03
N ALA A 301 4.15 -11.77 23.74
CA ALA A 301 4.31 -12.81 22.72
C ALA A 301 3.69 -14.17 23.15
N THR A 302 2.52 -14.14 23.78
CA THR A 302 1.68 -15.32 24.01
C THR A 302 1.13 -15.82 22.68
N GLY A 303 1.07 -17.14 22.54
CA GLY A 303 0.67 -17.81 21.31
C GLY A 303 -0.78 -17.53 20.87
N PRO A 304 -1.24 -18.19 19.79
CA PRO A 304 -2.41 -17.79 19.01
C PRO A 304 -3.65 -17.46 19.85
N ALA A 305 -3.87 -16.15 20.03
CA ALA A 305 -5.00 -15.45 20.66
C ALA A 305 -5.84 -16.29 21.65
N GLN A 306 -5.25 -16.73 22.76
CA GLN A 306 -5.97 -17.59 23.73
C GLN A 306 -7.13 -16.89 24.47
N ASP A 307 -7.15 -15.55 24.53
CA ASP A 307 -8.18 -14.78 25.27
C ASP A 307 -9.08 -13.84 24.42
N TYR A 308 -8.85 -13.69 23.10
CA TYR A 308 -9.73 -12.88 22.24
C TYR A 308 -10.87 -13.71 21.65
N ILE A 309 -11.94 -13.84 22.44
CA ILE A 309 -13.19 -14.56 22.14
C ILE A 309 -14.04 -13.81 21.09
N ALA A 310 -13.57 -13.76 19.84
CA ALA A 310 -14.42 -13.58 18.64
C ALA A 310 -13.63 -13.88 17.35
N CYS A 311 -14.23 -14.64 16.43
CA CYS A 311 -13.76 -14.65 15.04
C CYS A 311 -13.91 -13.23 14.46
N PRO A 312 -12.87 -12.63 13.84
CA PRO A 312 -12.94 -11.29 13.28
C PRO A 312 -14.16 -11.10 12.36
N THR A 313 -15.01 -10.14 12.72
CA THR A 313 -16.16 -9.76 11.89
C THR A 313 -15.72 -8.87 10.74
N LYS A 314 -16.59 -8.71 9.74
CA LYS A 314 -16.34 -7.74 8.66
C LYS A 314 -16.13 -6.32 9.20
N ASP A 315 -16.95 -5.91 10.17
CA ASP A 315 -16.89 -4.56 10.74
C ASP A 315 -15.61 -4.38 11.58
N PHE A 316 -15.15 -5.42 12.29
CA PHE A 316 -13.84 -5.43 12.95
C PHE A 316 -12.70 -5.25 11.94
N TRP A 317 -12.68 -6.02 10.86
CA TRP A 317 -11.63 -5.91 9.83
C TRP A 317 -11.64 -4.54 9.13
N GLN A 318 -12.82 -3.96 8.87
CA GLN A 318 -12.92 -2.60 8.32
C GLN A 318 -12.44 -1.51 9.29
N GLU A 319 -12.70 -1.66 10.59
CA GLU A 319 -12.15 -0.75 11.61
C GLU A 319 -10.64 -0.93 11.76
N TRP A 320 -10.12 -2.17 11.77
CA TRP A 320 -8.69 -2.46 11.80
C TRP A 320 -7.97 -1.85 10.59
N ILE A 321 -8.51 -1.99 9.38
CA ILE A 321 -7.99 -1.35 8.16
C ILE A 321 -7.88 0.17 8.32
N PHE A 322 -8.91 0.82 8.89
CA PHE A 322 -8.88 2.26 9.15
C PHE A 322 -7.81 2.62 10.19
N GLN A 323 -7.80 1.94 11.34
CA GLN A 323 -6.88 2.22 12.45
C GLN A 323 -5.43 2.00 12.02
N GLU A 324 -5.12 0.87 11.39
CA GLU A 324 -3.76 0.56 10.97
C GLU A 324 -3.27 1.45 9.83
N SER A 325 -4.14 1.80 8.87
CA SER A 325 -3.78 2.81 7.86
C SER A 325 -3.51 4.18 8.51
N ALA A 326 -4.32 4.58 9.51
CA ALA A 326 -4.10 5.85 10.21
C ALA A 326 -2.77 5.85 10.98
N ARG A 327 -2.48 4.78 11.74
CA ARG A 327 -1.21 4.61 12.47
C ARG A 327 -0.02 4.66 11.51
N ARG A 328 0.02 3.78 10.50
CA ARG A 328 1.12 3.73 9.51
C ARG A 328 1.30 5.05 8.76
N THR A 329 0.23 5.79 8.48
CA THR A 329 0.32 7.10 7.82
C THR A 329 0.94 8.16 8.73
N ILE A 330 0.61 8.16 10.02
CA ILE A 330 1.23 9.06 10.99
C ILE A 330 2.73 8.75 11.09
N PHE A 331 3.11 7.49 11.32
CA PHE A 331 4.52 7.06 11.34
C PHE A 331 5.24 7.43 10.04
N PHE A 332 4.68 7.10 8.88
CA PHE A 332 5.28 7.42 7.58
C PHE A 332 5.47 8.94 7.41
N THR A 333 4.51 9.75 7.86
CA THR A 333 4.61 11.21 7.75
C THR A 333 5.73 11.76 8.60
N CYS A 334 5.90 11.26 9.83
CA CYS A 334 7.01 11.66 10.70
C CYS A 334 8.37 11.23 10.11
N PHE A 335 8.49 9.96 9.69
CA PHE A 335 9.67 9.46 8.98
C PHE A 335 10.00 10.30 7.74
N PHE A 336 8.99 10.66 6.94
CA PHE A 336 9.15 11.48 5.73
C PHE A 336 9.68 12.89 6.04
N LEU A 337 9.19 13.53 7.11
CA LEU A 337 9.67 14.85 7.55
C LEU A 337 11.14 14.79 8.03
N VAL A 338 11.51 13.75 8.77
CA VAL A 338 12.89 13.53 9.26
C VAL A 338 13.83 13.20 8.11
N ALA A 339 13.47 12.24 7.25
CA ALA A 339 14.24 11.86 6.07
C ALA A 339 14.44 13.06 5.12
N TYR A 340 13.43 13.91 4.91
CA TYR A 340 13.59 15.12 4.12
C TYR A 340 14.52 16.14 4.77
N SER A 341 14.42 16.33 6.09
CA SER A 341 15.30 17.23 6.85
C SER A 341 16.77 16.78 6.80
N ALA A 342 17.01 15.47 6.85
CA ALA A 342 18.33 14.88 6.64
C ALA A 342 18.85 15.15 5.22
N LEU A 343 18.03 14.91 4.19
CA LEU A 343 18.41 15.11 2.78
C LEU A 343 18.80 16.55 2.42
N VAL A 344 18.19 17.55 3.06
CA VAL A 344 18.52 18.98 2.83
C VAL A 344 19.62 19.47 3.80
N GLY A 345 20.11 18.62 4.70
CA GLY A 345 21.14 18.99 5.68
C GLY A 345 20.65 19.97 6.75
N THR A 346 19.33 20.06 6.97
CA THR A 346 18.70 20.93 7.99
C THR A 346 18.40 20.17 9.28
N LEU A 347 18.94 18.96 9.43
CA LEU A 347 18.82 18.14 10.63
C LEU A 347 19.64 18.78 11.76
N THR A 348 18.95 19.39 12.72
CA THR A 348 19.58 20.07 13.86
C THR A 348 19.90 19.06 14.97
N ASN A 349 21.16 19.01 15.42
CA ASN A 349 21.55 18.26 16.61
C ASN A 349 20.73 18.73 17.82
N GLY A 350 19.91 17.85 18.37
CA GLY A 350 19.02 18.15 19.49
C GLY A 350 17.70 17.39 19.41
N CYS A 351 17.46 16.56 20.42
CA CYS A 351 16.16 15.94 20.66
C CYS A 351 15.11 16.99 21.03
N GLU A 352 14.45 17.56 20.01
CA GLU A 352 13.07 18.00 20.18
C GLU A 352 12.15 16.78 20.01
N GLU A 353 11.36 16.51 21.04
CA GLU A 353 10.31 15.49 21.12
C GLU A 353 9.13 15.76 20.14
N ARG A 354 9.39 16.04 18.86
CA ARG A 354 8.35 16.49 17.90
C ARG A 354 7.28 15.44 17.57
N TYR A 355 7.56 14.15 17.77
CA TYR A 355 6.73 13.05 17.29
C TYR A 355 6.32 12.02 18.36
N VAL A 356 6.27 12.42 19.65
CA VAL A 356 5.90 11.55 20.80
C VAL A 356 4.51 10.92 20.69
N PHE A 357 3.64 11.44 19.82
CA PHE A 357 2.31 10.86 19.57
C PHE A 357 2.33 9.53 18.80
N CYS A 358 3.46 9.14 18.19
CA CYS A 358 3.63 7.79 17.64
C CYS A 358 3.79 6.80 18.80
N GLN A 359 2.82 5.88 18.97
CA GLN A 359 2.83 4.93 20.10
C GLN A 359 2.97 3.47 19.65
N SER A 360 2.20 3.04 18.66
CA SER A 360 2.29 1.66 18.13
C SER A 360 1.74 1.45 16.73
N TRP A 361 2.17 0.39 16.05
CA TRP A 361 1.63 -0.08 14.76
C TRP A 361 1.78 -1.61 14.63
N THR A 362 1.09 -2.25 13.67
CA THR A 362 1.10 -3.70 13.52
C THR A 362 2.04 -4.17 12.40
N MET A 363 3.16 -4.79 12.78
CA MET A 363 4.12 -5.43 11.87
C MET A 363 3.65 -6.84 11.48
N SER A 364 2.61 -6.91 10.64
CA SER A 364 2.16 -8.18 10.08
C SER A 364 1.73 -8.03 8.62
N ALA A 365 2.58 -8.50 7.71
CA ALA A 365 2.28 -8.62 6.29
C ALA A 365 1.09 -9.54 6.04
N HIS A 366 0.88 -10.55 6.89
CA HIS A 366 -0.26 -11.46 6.76
C HIS A 366 -1.59 -10.76 7.02
N PHE A 367 -1.64 -9.84 7.99
CA PHE A 367 -2.86 -9.06 8.27
C PHE A 367 -3.05 -7.96 7.21
N TRP A 368 -1.97 -7.28 6.84
CA TRP A 368 -2.01 -6.17 5.87
C TRP A 368 -2.28 -6.60 4.42
N LYS A 369 -1.88 -7.82 4.03
CA LYS A 369 -2.08 -8.36 2.67
C LYS A 369 -3.31 -9.28 2.57
N ALA A 370 -4.08 -9.47 3.64
CA ALA A 370 -5.24 -10.36 3.66
C ALA A 370 -6.29 -9.95 2.60
N PRO A 371 -6.59 -10.77 1.58
CA PRO A 371 -7.47 -10.36 0.48
C PRO A 371 -8.96 -10.40 0.85
N THR A 372 -9.36 -11.14 1.89
CA THR A 372 -10.72 -11.15 2.45
C THR A 372 -10.73 -11.19 3.97
N VAL A 373 -11.91 -10.94 4.56
CA VAL A 373 -12.14 -11.09 6.01
C VAL A 373 -11.89 -12.52 6.51
N VAL A 374 -12.04 -13.53 5.65
CA VAL A 374 -11.78 -14.94 6.02
C VAL A 374 -10.29 -15.17 6.12
N ASP A 375 -9.51 -14.70 5.14
CA ASP A 375 -8.05 -14.81 5.18
C ASP A 375 -7.46 -14.01 6.35
N PHE A 376 -8.03 -12.83 6.63
CA PHE A 376 -7.69 -12.04 7.82
C PHE A 376 -8.02 -12.81 9.10
N ALA A 377 -9.19 -13.45 9.22
CA ALA A 377 -9.57 -14.24 10.39
C ALA A 377 -8.71 -15.50 10.58
N VAL A 378 -8.28 -16.14 9.49
CA VAL A 378 -7.32 -17.25 9.51
C VAL A 378 -5.96 -16.76 9.99
N ALA A 379 -5.42 -15.70 9.39
CA ALA A 379 -4.15 -15.11 9.82
C ALA A 379 -4.20 -14.66 11.29
N TRP A 380 -5.26 -13.96 11.70
CA TRP A 380 -5.49 -13.52 13.09
C TRP A 380 -5.49 -14.67 14.10
N LYS A 381 -5.86 -15.89 13.68
CA LYS A 381 -5.84 -17.08 14.53
C LYS A 381 -4.50 -17.83 14.47
N GLU A 382 -3.81 -17.84 13.33
CA GLU A 382 -2.68 -18.75 13.07
C GLU A 382 -1.30 -18.08 13.11
N LYS A 383 -1.23 -16.77 12.93
CA LYS A 383 0.01 -15.98 12.90
C LYS A 383 0.22 -15.20 14.20
N GLN A 384 1.46 -14.81 14.46
CA GLN A 384 1.83 -13.98 15.59
C GLN A 384 1.41 -12.51 15.36
N HIS A 385 1.18 -11.79 16.47
CA HIS A 385 0.63 -10.42 16.46
C HIS A 385 1.72 -9.44 16.91
N PHE A 386 2.63 -9.08 16.01
CA PHE A 386 3.69 -8.12 16.31
C PHE A 386 3.13 -6.69 16.35
N VAL A 387 2.65 -6.26 17.53
CA VAL A 387 2.34 -4.86 17.82
C VAL A 387 3.64 -4.17 18.25
N ILE A 388 4.21 -3.38 17.35
CA ILE A 388 5.44 -2.63 17.61
C ILE A 388 5.11 -1.44 18.49
N THR A 389 5.73 -1.36 19.66
CA THR A 389 5.63 -0.23 20.61
C THR A 389 6.96 0.51 20.72
N LYS A 390 7.03 1.51 21.61
CA LYS A 390 8.26 2.21 21.97
C LYS A 390 9.40 1.32 22.49
N GLN A 391 9.07 0.15 23.06
CA GLN A 391 10.02 -0.68 23.82
C GLN A 391 10.13 -2.11 23.27
N GLY A 392 9.09 -2.60 22.58
CA GLY A 392 9.05 -3.97 22.05
C GLY A 392 9.61 -4.18 20.64
N PHE A 393 10.22 -3.18 19.98
CA PHE A 393 10.65 -3.32 18.58
C PHE A 393 11.69 -4.42 18.38
N GLU A 394 12.71 -4.48 19.24
CA GLU A 394 13.74 -5.50 19.17
C GLU A 394 13.23 -6.91 19.50
N GLU A 395 12.36 -7.03 20.50
CA GLU A 395 11.76 -8.33 20.85
C GLU A 395 10.87 -8.84 19.72
N ALA A 396 10.11 -7.95 19.07
CA ALA A 396 9.37 -8.29 17.87
C ALA A 396 10.31 -8.72 16.73
N LEU A 397 11.42 -8.02 16.50
CA LEU A 397 12.40 -8.41 15.46
C LEU A 397 13.13 -9.72 15.77
N ARG A 398 13.42 -10.03 17.06
CA ARG A 398 13.98 -11.32 17.46
C ARG A 398 13.04 -12.46 17.06
N ASN A 399 11.74 -12.30 17.32
CA ASN A 399 10.71 -13.34 17.13
C ASN A 399 10.06 -13.38 15.73
N ALA A 400 10.14 -12.31 14.93
CA ALA A 400 9.52 -12.24 13.60
C ALA A 400 10.26 -13.07 12.53
N ALA A 401 9.51 -13.60 11.56
CA ALA A 401 10.05 -14.18 10.34
C ALA A 401 10.18 -13.13 9.22
N ALA A 402 10.93 -13.48 8.16
CA ALA A 402 11.14 -12.59 7.03
C ALA A 402 9.85 -12.28 6.22
N ASP A 403 8.86 -13.18 6.25
CA ASP A 403 7.57 -13.00 5.58
C ASP A 403 6.54 -12.20 6.40
N ASP A 404 6.76 -12.01 7.70
CA ASP A 404 5.95 -11.13 8.55
C ASP A 404 6.15 -9.63 8.23
N ILE A 405 7.31 -9.24 7.66
CA ILE A 405 7.64 -7.84 7.38
C ILE A 405 7.28 -7.42 5.95
N ASP A 406 6.26 -6.56 5.83
CA ASP A 406 5.84 -5.92 4.58
C ASP A 406 6.71 -4.71 4.17
N THR A 407 6.36 -4.07 3.05
CA THR A 407 7.10 -2.91 2.51
C THR A 407 7.20 -1.75 3.49
N PHE A 408 6.19 -1.52 4.34
CA PHE A 408 6.23 -0.44 5.33
C PHE A 408 7.21 -0.78 6.45
N GLY A 409 7.16 -2.02 6.97
CA GLY A 409 8.16 -2.50 7.92
C GLY A 409 9.58 -2.47 7.37
N ARG A 410 9.79 -2.81 6.09
CA ARG A 410 11.10 -2.74 5.40
C ARG A 410 11.65 -1.33 5.30
N ILE A 411 10.81 -0.35 4.96
CA ILE A 411 11.19 1.08 4.94
C ILE A 411 11.72 1.51 6.30
N LEU A 412 10.99 1.18 7.38
CA LEU A 412 11.39 1.53 8.74
C LEU A 412 12.65 0.76 9.20
N LEU A 413 12.73 -0.53 8.92
CA LEU A 413 13.86 -1.39 9.30
C LEU A 413 15.17 -0.95 8.63
N VAL A 414 15.15 -0.61 7.34
CA VAL A 414 16.34 -0.07 6.65
C VAL A 414 16.72 1.31 7.16
N GLY A 415 15.75 2.14 7.57
CA GLY A 415 16.02 3.40 8.24
C GLY A 415 16.80 3.21 9.55
N ALA A 416 16.32 2.31 10.41
CA ALA A 416 16.88 2.04 11.74
C ALA A 416 18.20 1.23 11.72
N LEU A 417 18.33 0.22 10.85
CA LEU A 417 19.52 -0.64 10.80
C LEU A 417 20.56 -0.18 9.77
N GLY A 418 20.15 0.52 8.73
CA GLY A 418 20.92 0.59 7.49
C GLY A 418 20.70 -0.64 6.60
N ILE A 419 21.16 -0.53 5.35
CA ILE A 419 20.80 -1.46 4.27
C ILE A 419 21.46 -2.83 4.42
N GLU A 420 22.71 -2.89 4.88
CA GLU A 420 23.45 -4.17 4.97
C GLU A 420 23.00 -5.00 6.17
N ASP A 421 22.80 -4.38 7.34
CA ASP A 421 22.30 -5.08 8.53
C ASP A 421 20.84 -5.53 8.36
N ALA A 422 20.01 -4.73 7.69
CA ALA A 422 18.67 -5.17 7.30
C ALA A 422 18.71 -6.37 6.32
N ARG A 423 19.61 -6.37 5.32
CA ARG A 423 19.80 -7.52 4.42
C ARG A 423 20.25 -8.77 5.18
N LEU A 424 21.20 -8.63 6.11
CA LEU A 424 21.68 -9.73 6.95
C LEU A 424 20.56 -10.30 7.83
N TRP A 425 19.75 -9.43 8.45
CA TRP A 425 18.58 -9.81 9.23
C TRP A 425 17.57 -10.63 8.39
N PHE A 426 17.29 -10.20 7.16
CA PHE A 426 16.40 -10.93 6.24
C PHE A 426 16.99 -12.26 5.79
N TYR A 427 18.28 -12.30 5.43
CA TYR A 427 18.98 -13.50 5.00
C TYR A 427 18.99 -14.58 6.09
N ASN A 428 19.32 -14.20 7.33
CA ASN A 428 19.34 -15.10 8.49
C ASN A 428 17.95 -15.68 8.82
N ARG A 429 16.87 -15.06 8.33
CA ARG A 429 15.47 -15.52 8.46
C ARG A 429 14.91 -16.14 7.18
N GLY A 430 15.77 -16.52 6.23
CA GLY A 430 15.38 -17.22 5.00
C GLY A 430 14.65 -16.36 3.97
N GLY A 431 14.77 -15.03 4.06
CA GLY A 431 14.19 -14.09 3.10
C GLY A 431 15.24 -13.20 2.42
N SER A 432 14.74 -12.25 1.62
CA SER A 432 15.53 -11.19 0.99
C SER A 432 14.82 -9.85 1.19
N LEU A 433 15.58 -8.75 1.17
CA LEU A 433 15.07 -7.38 1.27
C LEU A 433 14.37 -6.90 -0.02
#